data_AF-A0A1Q9K2D0-F1
#
_entry.id   AF-A0A1Q9K2D0-F1
#
_cell.length_a   1.000
_cell.length_b   1.000
_cell.length_c   1.000
_cell.angle_alpha   90.00
_cell.angle_beta   90.00
_cell.angle_gamma   90.00
#
_symmetry.space_group_name_H-M   'P 1'
#
loop_
_entity.id
_entity.type
_entity.pdbx_description
1 polymer ?
#
loop_
_entity_poly.entity_id
_entity_poly.type
_entity_poly.pdbx_seq_one_letter_code
_entity_poly.pdbx_strand_id
1 'polypeptide(L)'
;MSDFKLKVSPDVLQSKAQELEGQIQNFQNDWKKIQEIIKNSKSYWQGEASDMHQKYEKEVQDDVSEVVKSLKEHPKDLLKIAGIFRKTERELTALANELPGDVII
;
A
#
# COMPACT_ATOMS: atom_id res chain seq x y z
N MET A 1 30.99 5.11 -8.24
CA MET A 1 29.52 5.13 -8.38
C MET A 1 28.95 4.28 -7.27
N SER A 2 28.02 4.83 -6.49
CA SER A 2 27.53 4.23 -5.25
C SER A 2 26.81 2.90 -5.52
N ASP A 3 27.31 1.82 -4.94
CA ASP A 3 26.78 0.47 -5.07
C ASP A 3 25.49 0.34 -4.22
N PHE A 4 24.37 0.87 -4.73
CA PHE A 4 23.07 0.76 -4.08
C PHE A 4 22.52 -0.66 -4.30
N LYS A 5 22.86 -1.57 -3.39
CA LYS A 5 22.38 -2.96 -3.40
C LYS A 5 21.07 -3.07 -2.62
N LEU A 6 19.98 -3.34 -3.33
CA LEU A 6 18.70 -3.67 -2.71
C LEU A 6 18.87 -4.97 -1.90
N LYS A 7 18.56 -4.91 -0.60
CA LYS A 7 18.66 -6.09 0.29
C LYS A 7 17.53 -7.11 0.11
N VAL A 8 16.53 -6.77 -0.70
CA VAL A 8 15.31 -7.56 -0.93
C VAL A 8 15.08 -7.69 -2.42
N SER A 9 14.58 -8.83 -2.90
CA SER A 9 14.33 -8.99 -4.34
C SER A 9 13.09 -8.18 -4.79
N PRO A 10 13.02 -7.75 -6.06
CA PRO A 10 11.81 -7.13 -6.62
C PRO A 10 10.54 -7.97 -6.44
N ASP A 11 10.66 -9.30 -6.44
CA ASP A 11 9.53 -10.22 -6.23
C ASP A 11 9.00 -10.15 -4.80
N VAL A 12 9.88 -10.04 -3.80
CA VAL A 12 9.49 -9.85 -2.39
C VAL A 12 8.78 -8.51 -2.22
N LEU A 13 9.27 -7.45 -2.87
CA LEU A 13 8.61 -6.14 -2.85
C LEU A 13 7.20 -6.20 -3.45
N GLN A 14 7.05 -6.88 -4.59
CA GLN A 14 5.77 -7.05 -5.26
C GLN A 14 4.79 -7.86 -4.40
N SER A 15 5.24 -8.97 -3.82
CA SER A 15 4.41 -9.81 -2.93
C SER A 15 3.95 -9.03 -1.70
N LYS A 16 4.84 -8.25 -1.08
CA LYS A 16 4.49 -7.43 0.09
C LYS A 16 3.56 -6.28 -0.25
N ALA A 17 3.70 -5.67 -1.43
CA ALA A 17 2.75 -4.66 -1.91
C ALA A 17 1.33 -5.24 -2.03
N GLN A 18 1.19 -6.44 -2.62
CA GLN A 18 -0.10 -7.13 -2.75
C GLN A 18 -0.71 -7.51 -1.40
N GLU A 19 0.12 -7.98 -0.46
CA GLU A 19 -0.33 -8.29 0.91
C GLU A 19 -0.88 -7.04 1.61
N LEU A 20 -0.16 -5.91 1.51
CA LEU A 20 -0.60 -4.63 2.07
C LEU A 20 -1.89 -4.13 1.44
N GLU A 21 -2.05 -4.25 0.12
CA GLU A 21 -3.32 -3.91 -0.55
C GLU A 21 -4.50 -4.71 0.00
N GLY A 22 -4.31 -6.02 0.22
CA GLY A 22 -5.33 -6.88 0.83
C GLY A 22 -5.69 -6.45 2.25
N GLN A 23 -4.69 -6.12 3.08
CA GLN A 23 -4.90 -5.65 4.45
C GLN A 23 -5.63 -4.30 4.48
N ILE A 24 -5.27 -3.36 3.60
CA ILE A 24 -5.96 -2.07 3.45
C ILE A 24 -7.42 -2.29 3.06
N GLN A 25 -7.68 -3.19 2.12
CA GLN A 25 -9.05 -3.50 1.69
C GLN A 25 -9.89 -4.07 2.83
N ASN A 26 -9.32 -4.98 3.64
CA ASN A 26 -9.99 -5.52 4.81
C ASN A 26 -10.30 -4.44 5.85
N PHE A 27 -9.34 -3.57 6.15
CA PHE A 27 -9.54 -2.44 7.05
C PHE A 27 -10.67 -1.52 6.57
N GLN A 28 -10.69 -1.16 5.28
CA GLN A 28 -11.77 -0.34 4.71
C GLN A 28 -13.14 -1.03 4.83
N ASN A 29 -13.20 -2.35 4.67
CA ASN A 29 -14.44 -3.11 4.81
C ASN A 29 -14.91 -3.15 6.27
N ASP A 30 -14.01 -3.34 7.22
CA ASP A 30 -14.34 -3.37 8.64
C ASP A 30 -14.78 -1.98 9.14
N TRP A 31 -14.15 -0.91 8.65
CA TRP A 31 -14.61 0.44 8.91
C TRP A 31 -16.05 0.68 8.41
N LYS A 32 -16.37 0.27 7.17
CA LYS A 32 -17.74 0.36 6.65
C LYS A 32 -18.75 -0.38 7.53
N LYS A 33 -18.41 -1.58 8.02
CA LYS A 33 -19.29 -2.32 8.94
C LYS A 33 -19.54 -1.54 10.23
N ILE A 34 -18.51 -0.90 10.79
CA ILE A 34 -18.65 -0.05 11.98
C ILE A 34 -19.62 1.11 11.68
N GLN A 35 -19.47 1.79 10.55
CA GLN A 35 -20.39 2.86 10.14
C GLN A 35 -21.83 2.37 10.00
N GLU A 36 -22.03 1.20 9.39
CA GLU A 36 -23.35 0.58 9.26
C GLU A 36 -23.96 0.24 10.62
N ILE A 37 -23.17 -0.32 11.54
CA ILE A 37 -23.62 -0.61 12.92
C ILE A 37 -24.03 0.68 13.62
N ILE A 38 -23.22 1.73 13.56
CA ILE A 38 -23.52 3.04 14.18
C ILE A 38 -24.81 3.61 13.58
N LYS A 39 -24.96 3.58 12.25
CA LYS A 39 -26.17 4.05 11.56
C LYS A 39 -27.42 3.26 11.97
N ASN A 40 -27.31 1.94 12.10
CA ASN A 40 -28.43 1.06 12.48
C ASN A 40 -28.76 1.17 13.98
N SER A 41 -27.77 1.49 14.82
CA SER A 41 -27.96 1.67 16.27
C SER A 41 -28.96 2.78 16.60
N LYS A 42 -29.13 3.76 15.70
CA LYS A 42 -30.11 4.86 15.80
C LYS A 42 -31.55 4.38 15.95
N SER A 43 -31.90 3.22 15.41
CA SER A 43 -33.27 2.68 15.54
C SER A 43 -33.55 2.14 16.94
N TYR A 44 -32.49 1.70 17.65
CA TYR A 44 -32.59 1.05 18.97
C TYR A 44 -32.29 2.01 20.12
N TRP A 45 -31.38 2.98 19.92
CA TRP A 45 -31.02 4.01 20.90
C TRP A 45 -31.37 5.39 20.33
N GLN A 46 -32.42 5.99 20.87
CA GLN A 46 -32.79 7.38 20.62
C GLN A 46 -32.43 8.21 21.86
N GLY A 47 -31.61 9.25 21.69
CA GLY A 47 -31.14 10.11 22.78
C GLY A 47 -29.69 10.57 22.63
N GLU A 48 -29.20 11.33 23.62
CA GLU A 48 -27.92 12.05 23.61
C GLU A 48 -26.68 11.16 23.33
N ALA A 49 -26.71 9.89 23.75
CA ALA A 49 -25.66 8.92 23.44
C ALA A 49 -25.60 8.53 21.95
N SER A 50 -26.75 8.45 21.28
CA SER A 50 -26.85 8.15 19.85
C SER A 50 -26.32 9.30 18.99
N ASP A 51 -26.57 10.53 19.43
CA ASP A 51 -26.05 11.73 18.79
C ASP A 51 -24.54 11.88 19.00
N MET A 52 -24.03 11.52 20.19
CA MET A 52 -22.59 11.48 20.47
C MET A 52 -21.86 10.50 19.54
N HIS A 53 -22.37 9.27 19.36
CA HIS A 53 -21.72 8.27 18.50
C HIS A 53 -21.71 8.69 17.02
N GLN A 54 -22.77 9.31 16.52
CA GLN A 54 -22.79 9.86 15.16
C GLN A 54 -21.81 11.02 14.98
N LYS A 55 -21.70 11.89 15.99
CA LYS A 55 -20.72 12.98 15.96
C LYS A 55 -19.29 12.45 15.95
N TYR A 56 -18.99 11.48 16.81
CA TYR A 56 -17.67 10.85 16.89
C TYR A 56 -17.33 10.09 15.61
N GLU A 57 -18.27 9.34 15.02
CA GLU A 57 -18.06 8.66 13.73
C GLU A 57 -17.69 9.64 12.63
N LYS A 58 -18.38 10.79 12.57
CA LYS A 58 -18.10 11.84 11.59
C LYS A 58 -16.75 12.51 11.82
N GLU A 59 -16.35 12.73 13.07
CA GLU A 59 -15.02 13.26 13.41
C GLU A 59 -13.90 12.31 13.00
N VAL A 60 -14.07 11.00 13.24
CA VAL A 60 -13.06 9.98 12.94
C VAL A 60 -13.03 9.58 11.45
N GLN A 61 -14.12 9.79 10.71
CA GLN A 61 -14.22 9.45 9.29
C GLN A 61 -13.14 10.13 8.43
N ASP A 62 -12.83 11.39 8.72
CA ASP A 62 -11.83 12.16 7.98
C ASP A 62 -10.42 11.62 8.26
N ASP A 63 -10.10 11.36 9.53
CA ASP A 63 -8.84 10.75 9.95
C ASP A 63 -8.64 9.36 9.32
N VAL A 64 -9.68 8.51 9.33
CA VAL A 64 -9.64 7.19 8.71
C VAL A 64 -9.40 7.30 7.20
N SER A 65 -10.02 8.28 6.55
CA SER A 65 -9.83 8.52 5.12
C SER A 65 -8.39 8.94 4.80
N GLU A 66 -7.79 9.78 5.64
CA GLU A 66 -6.39 10.19 5.51
C GLU A 66 -5.43 9.03 5.75
N VAL A 67 -5.65 8.23 6.79
CA VAL A 67 -4.85 7.03 7.08
C VAL A 67 -4.90 6.05 5.91
N VAL A 68 -6.09 5.76 5.36
CA VAL A 68 -6.24 4.88 4.20
C VAL A 68 -5.50 5.44 2.99
N LYS A 69 -5.56 6.75 2.75
CA LYS A 69 -4.83 7.38 1.65
C LYS A 69 -3.32 7.19 1.82
N SER A 70 -2.79 7.48 3.01
CA SER A 70 -1.37 7.30 3.33
C SER A 70 -0.93 5.84 3.17
N LEU A 71 -1.70 4.89 3.70
CA LEU A 71 -1.42 3.46 3.58
C LEU A 71 -1.39 3.01 2.11
N LYS A 72 -2.24 3.57 1.24
CA LYS A 72 -2.27 3.24 -0.19
C LYS A 72 -1.07 3.77 -0.98
N GLU A 73 -0.30 4.72 -0.46
CA GLU A 73 0.92 5.18 -1.12
C GLU A 73 2.06 4.16 -0.97
N HIS A 74 2.16 3.47 0.17
CA HIS A 74 3.25 2.51 0.42
C HIS A 74 3.30 1.35 -0.59
N PRO A 75 2.20 0.65 -0.95
CA PRO A 75 2.23 -0.37 -2.00
C PRO A 75 2.69 0.16 -3.36
N LYS A 76 2.28 1.38 -3.73
CA LYS A 76 2.69 2.02 -5.00
C LYS A 76 4.19 2.25 -5.02
N ASP A 77 4.75 2.71 -3.90
CA ASP A 77 6.19 2.94 -3.78
C ASP A 77 6.98 1.63 -3.87
N LEU A 78 6.52 0.55 -3.21
CA LEU A 78 7.15 -0.77 -3.32
C LEU A 78 7.15 -1.28 -4.76
N LEU A 79 6.02 -1.15 -5.48
CA LEU A 79 5.91 -1.54 -6.89
C LEU A 79 6.80 -0.68 -7.80
N LYS A 80 6.90 0.62 -7.53
CA LYS A 80 7.76 1.55 -8.25
C LYS A 80 9.24 1.16 -8.09
N ILE A 81 9.67 0.86 -6.87
CA ILE A 81 11.04 0.39 -6.59
C ILE A 81 11.32 -0.91 -7.34
N ALA A 82 10.42 -1.90 -7.23
CA ALA A 82 10.56 -3.17 -7.95
C ALA A 82 10.68 -3.00 -9.47
N GLY A 83 9.89 -2.08 -10.05
CA GLY A 83 9.93 -1.75 -11.47
C GLY A 83 11.24 -1.07 -11.91
N ILE A 84 11.74 -0.11 -11.12
CA ILE A 84 13.02 0.56 -11.38
C ILE A 84 14.16 -0.46 -11.38
N PHE A 85 14.21 -1.35 -10.38
CA PHE A 85 15.25 -2.39 -10.29
C PHE A 85 15.24 -3.33 -11.49
N ARG A 86 14.08 -3.89 -11.86
CA ARG A 86 13.95 -4.78 -13.02
C ARG A 86 14.31 -4.09 -14.34
N LYS A 87 14.14 -2.77 -14.44
CA LYS A 87 14.58 -1.99 -15.61
C LYS A 87 16.09 -1.88 -15.65
N THR A 88 16.71 -1.47 -14.55
CA THR A 88 18.18 -1.34 -14.44
C THR A 88 18.89 -2.66 -14.70
N GLU A 89 18.40 -3.78 -14.16
CA GLU A 89 18.99 -5.11 -14.41
C GLU A 89 18.94 -5.50 -15.89
N ARG A 90 17.84 -5.19 -16.58
CA ARG A 90 17.72 -5.45 -18.02
C ARG A 90 18.69 -4.60 -18.84
N GLU A 91 18.82 -3.33 -18.50
CA GLU A 91 19.76 -2.40 -19.17
C GLU A 91 21.21 -2.84 -18.95
N LEU A 92 21.58 -3.22 -17.72
CA LEU A 92 22.91 -3.76 -17.41
C LEU A 92 23.18 -5.08 -18.14
N THR A 93 22.20 -5.98 -18.22
CA THR A 93 22.33 -7.25 -18.95
C THR A 93 22.49 -7.02 -20.45
N ALA A 94 21.73 -6.08 -21.02
CA ALA A 94 21.86 -5.70 -22.43
C ALA A 94 23.25 -5.12 -22.72
N LEU A 95 23.72 -4.19 -21.88
CA LEU A 95 25.07 -3.61 -21.99
C LEU A 95 26.17 -4.67 -21.84
N ALA A 96 26.02 -5.61 -20.91
CA ALA A 96 26.96 -6.71 -20.71
C ALA A 96 27.01 -7.66 -21.92
N ASN A 97 25.87 -7.88 -22.59
CA ASN A 97 25.80 -8.70 -23.81
C ASN A 97 26.32 -7.96 -25.06
N GLU A 98 26.26 -6.63 -25.08
CA GLU A 98 26.82 -5.77 -26.14
C GLU A 98 28.33 -5.61 -26.04
N LEU A 99 28.91 -5.79 -24.85
CA LEU A 99 30.36 -5.83 -24.67
C LEU A 99 30.89 -7.12 -25.31
N PRO A 100 31.72 -7.05 -26.38
CA PRO A 100 32.31 -8.23 -26.96
C PRO A 100 33.14 -8.92 -25.87
N GLY A 101 32.79 -10.17 -25.57
CA GLY A 101 33.55 -11.01 -24.67
C GLY A 101 35.00 -11.00 -25.12
N ASP A 102 35.88 -10.63 -24.18
CA ASP A 102 37.31 -10.41 -24.40
C ASP A 102 37.88 -11.46 -25.36
N VAL A 103 38.18 -11.02 -26.58
CA VAL A 103 38.91 -11.79 -27.58
C VAL A 103 40.37 -11.76 -27.13
N ILE A 104 40.73 -12.66 -26.22
CA ILE A 104 42.13 -12.99 -25.96
C ILE A 104 42.40 -14.30 -26.70
N ILE A 105 43.14 -14.18 -27.81
CA ILE A 105 43.73 -15.28 -28.60
C ILE A 105 45.10 -15.62 -28.01
#